data_AF-A0A143PQL2-F1
#
_entry.id   AF-A0A143PQL2-F1
#
_cell.length_a   1.000
_cell.length_b   1.000
_cell.length_c   1.000
_cell.angle_alpha   90.00
_cell.angle_beta   90.00
_cell.angle_gamma   90.00
#
_symmetry.space_group_name_H-M   'P 1'
#
loop_
_entity.id
_entity.type
_entity.pdbx_description
1 polymer ?
#
loop_
_entity_poly.entity_id
_entity_poly.type
_entity_poly.pdbx_seq_one_letter_code
_entity_poly.pdbx_strand_id
1 'polypeptide(L)'
;MAAGAATRPTPKDTTSIPPAELGQTVRGDTPHTPTRQFSSRLFVVDHVMKRLVFLALKVVAVVVLVLAVVAGAGWTYVMAAYPRLAPPRALKVAGTPEQVARGAYLSHHVVGCTDCHGERDWTRYSAPQMPGREGHGGMTFRLPVATLHAPNITPAAIGTWTDGEVLRAMTDGVSRDGRPLFPMMPYENFRVLGQDDAEALIAYVRTLAPAVTNIPASTVTFPMNLIMRTLPTPVTLPAHAPPRTDRVAYGRYLATIASCATCHTRMDRGRPIEGMDYAGGFEFKTRLGHAQFSANITPDVETGIGAWTEQAFIGRFKAVADAPEAELVLNGRPNTEMPWRDYGGMTTDDLGAIYAYLRTVPAVRNRVPR
;
A
#
# COMPACT_ATOMS: atom_id res chain seq x y z
N MET A 1 -22.81 -45.90 -14.03
CA MET A 1 -22.98 -47.12 -13.23
C MET A 1 -23.07 -46.72 -11.76
N ALA A 2 -24.16 -47.12 -11.09
CA ALA A 2 -24.49 -47.17 -9.65
C ALA A 2 -24.08 -45.97 -8.74
N ALA A 3 -24.97 -45.13 -8.16
CA ALA A 3 -26.13 -45.33 -7.26
C ALA A 3 -25.79 -45.61 -5.78
N GLY A 4 -26.40 -44.84 -4.86
CA GLY A 4 -26.46 -45.07 -3.41
C GLY A 4 -26.34 -43.78 -2.58
N ALA A 5 -27.37 -42.96 -2.38
CA ALA A 5 -28.53 -43.09 -1.47
C ALA A 5 -28.33 -42.39 -0.10
N ALA A 6 -29.24 -41.47 0.19
CA ALA A 6 -29.35 -40.61 1.36
C ALA A 6 -29.95 -41.33 2.58
N THR A 7 -29.87 -40.71 3.76
CA THR A 7 -30.97 -40.68 4.76
C THR A 7 -30.70 -39.67 5.90
N ARG A 8 -31.69 -38.79 6.13
CA ARG A 8 -32.03 -38.09 7.39
C ARG A 8 -33.38 -38.70 7.84
N PRO A 9 -33.79 -38.72 9.13
CA PRO A 9 -34.27 -37.51 9.82
C PRO A 9 -34.14 -37.48 11.38
N THR A 10 -34.41 -36.30 11.95
CA THR A 10 -34.74 -35.93 13.35
C THR A 10 -36.25 -36.17 13.66
N PRO A 11 -36.93 -35.66 14.72
CA PRO A 11 -36.61 -35.13 16.08
C PRO A 11 -37.58 -35.68 17.20
N LYS A 12 -37.67 -34.99 18.37
CA LYS A 12 -38.72 -34.93 19.45
C LYS A 12 -38.35 -35.64 20.76
N ASP A 13 -38.76 -35.23 21.98
CA ASP A 13 -39.70 -34.25 22.55
C ASP A 13 -39.32 -34.11 24.06
N THR A 14 -39.13 -32.92 24.65
CA THR A 14 -40.06 -32.13 25.51
C THR A 14 -40.48 -32.69 26.88
N THR A 15 -40.51 -31.76 27.86
CA THR A 15 -41.41 -31.64 29.04
C THR A 15 -41.27 -32.62 30.23
N SER A 16 -41.50 -32.31 31.51
CA SER A 16 -41.66 -31.10 32.35
C SER A 16 -42.16 -31.54 33.75
N ILE A 17 -41.99 -30.70 34.79
CA ILE A 17 -42.84 -30.55 36.02
C ILE A 17 -42.50 -31.37 37.32
N PRO A 18 -42.74 -30.80 38.54
CA PRO A 18 -41.90 -30.89 39.76
C PRO A 18 -42.66 -31.44 41.02
N PRO A 19 -42.64 -30.82 42.24
CA PRO A 19 -41.67 -30.87 43.37
C PRO A 19 -42.28 -31.40 44.71
N ALA A 20 -41.58 -31.12 45.84
CA ALA A 20 -42.04 -31.08 47.24
C ALA A 20 -41.90 -32.40 48.04
N GLU A 21 -41.62 -32.47 49.34
CA GLU A 21 -41.44 -31.50 50.42
C GLU A 21 -40.93 -32.26 51.68
N LEU A 22 -40.50 -31.50 52.70
CA LEU A 22 -40.53 -31.81 54.15
C LEU A 22 -39.58 -32.87 54.77
N GLY A 23 -38.86 -32.43 55.82
CA GLY A 23 -38.23 -33.34 56.78
C GLY A 23 -37.35 -32.62 57.80
N GLN A 24 -37.89 -32.39 58.99
CA GLN A 24 -37.31 -31.66 60.12
C GLN A 24 -36.21 -32.42 60.90
N THR A 25 -35.22 -31.65 61.37
CA THR A 25 -34.60 -31.59 62.72
C THR A 25 -34.04 -32.82 63.47
N VAL A 26 -33.15 -32.48 64.42
CA VAL A 26 -32.65 -33.19 65.64
C VAL A 26 -31.27 -33.86 65.46
N ARG A 27 -30.17 -33.18 65.83
CA ARG A 27 -29.47 -33.12 67.15
C ARG A 27 -29.05 -34.49 67.71
N GLY A 28 -27.75 -34.66 67.96
CA GLY A 28 -27.21 -35.73 68.81
C GLY A 28 -25.70 -35.86 68.70
N ASP A 29 -24.98 -35.25 69.64
CA ASP A 29 -23.53 -35.17 69.74
C ASP A 29 -22.89 -36.38 70.46
N THR A 30 -21.76 -36.87 69.91
CA THR A 30 -20.50 -37.33 70.57
C THR A 30 -20.47 -38.66 71.38
N PRO A 31 -19.31 -39.28 71.77
CA PRO A 31 -17.88 -38.90 71.58
C PRO A 31 -16.83 -40.03 71.24
N HIS A 32 -15.72 -39.57 70.62
CA HIS A 32 -14.28 -39.87 70.81
C HIS A 32 -13.61 -41.28 70.81
N THR A 33 -12.60 -41.40 69.93
CA THR A 33 -11.27 -42.04 70.20
C THR A 33 -10.21 -41.43 69.24
N PRO A 34 -8.88 -41.57 69.47
CA PRO A 34 -7.95 -40.43 69.47
C PRO A 34 -6.95 -40.42 68.30
N THR A 35 -6.54 -39.19 67.94
CA THR A 35 -5.24 -38.76 67.38
C THR A 35 -4.37 -39.76 66.60
N ARG A 36 -4.27 -39.52 65.28
CA ARG A 36 -3.00 -39.64 64.55
C ARG A 36 -2.49 -38.25 64.16
N GLN A 37 -1.38 -37.86 64.76
CA GLN A 37 -0.53 -36.74 64.35
C GLN A 37 -0.04 -36.95 62.91
N PHE A 38 -0.75 -36.43 61.93
CA PHE A 38 -0.28 -36.35 60.53
C PHE A 38 -0.87 -35.09 59.90
N SER A 39 -0.41 -33.89 60.28
CA SER A 39 -0.85 -32.69 59.56
C SER A 39 0.11 -31.51 59.51
N SER A 40 1.17 -31.43 60.32
CA SER A 40 1.99 -30.20 60.35
C SER A 40 2.89 -30.00 59.13
N ARG A 41 3.47 -31.05 58.53
CA ARG A 41 4.36 -30.91 57.36
C ARG A 41 3.61 -30.66 56.05
N LEU A 42 2.43 -31.26 55.84
CA LEU A 42 1.61 -31.03 54.65
C LEU A 42 1.02 -29.61 54.62
N PHE A 43 0.61 -29.08 55.79
CA PHE A 43 0.08 -27.71 55.93
C PHE A 43 1.14 -26.64 55.66
N VAL A 44 2.39 -26.82 56.10
CA VAL A 44 3.47 -25.84 55.86
C VAL A 44 3.85 -25.79 54.38
N VAL A 45 3.93 -26.95 53.71
CA VAL A 45 4.21 -27.01 52.27
C VAL A 45 3.09 -26.35 51.46
N ASP A 46 1.81 -26.59 51.83
CA ASP A 46 0.65 -25.94 51.19
C ASP A 46 0.62 -24.41 51.44
N HIS A 47 0.99 -23.96 52.64
CA HIS A 47 1.04 -22.53 52.97
C HIS A 47 2.19 -21.78 52.27
N VAL A 48 3.36 -22.42 52.15
CA VAL A 48 4.52 -21.87 51.41
C VAL A 48 4.23 -21.86 49.90
N MET A 49 3.66 -22.94 49.36
CA MET A 49 3.26 -23.02 47.95
C MET A 49 2.22 -21.95 47.60
N LYS A 50 1.19 -21.77 48.42
CA LYS A 50 0.19 -20.71 48.26
C LYS A 50 0.84 -19.32 48.28
N ARG A 51 1.77 -19.05 49.20
CA ARG A 51 2.50 -17.76 49.24
C ARG A 51 3.35 -17.53 47.99
N LEU A 52 4.03 -18.56 47.48
CA LEU A 52 4.81 -18.48 46.24
C LEU A 52 3.92 -18.23 45.02
N VAL A 53 2.76 -18.90 44.93
CA VAL A 53 1.77 -18.66 43.88
C VAL A 53 1.20 -17.24 43.96
N PHE A 54 0.82 -16.75 45.15
CA PHE A 54 0.36 -15.37 45.33
C PHE A 54 1.43 -14.34 44.98
N LEU A 55 2.70 -14.60 45.31
CA LEU A 55 3.81 -13.73 44.94
C LEU A 55 4.03 -13.72 43.42
N ALA A 56 4.00 -14.89 42.77
CA ALA A 56 4.10 -15.02 41.32
C ALA A 56 2.94 -14.27 40.63
N LEU A 57 1.70 -14.42 41.11
CA LEU A 57 0.54 -13.69 40.59
C LEU A 57 0.67 -12.18 40.75
N LYS A 58 1.22 -11.69 41.88
CA LYS A 58 1.52 -10.27 42.07
C LYS A 58 2.58 -9.77 41.10
N VAL A 59 3.66 -10.53 40.90
CA VAL A 59 4.71 -10.19 39.93
C VAL A 59 4.14 -10.14 38.53
N VAL A 60 3.36 -11.14 38.12
CA VAL A 60 2.67 -11.15 36.82
C VAL A 60 1.73 -9.94 36.69
N ALA A 61 0.93 -9.63 37.71
CA ALA A 61 0.05 -8.47 37.69
C ALA A 61 0.82 -7.14 37.56
N VAL A 62 1.95 -7.00 38.26
CA VAL A 62 2.84 -5.82 38.14
C VAL A 62 3.43 -5.75 36.74
N VAL A 63 3.92 -6.86 36.17
CA VAL A 63 4.44 -6.91 34.80
C VAL A 63 3.37 -6.52 33.79
N VAL A 64 2.15 -7.06 33.91
CA VAL A 64 1.03 -6.71 33.04
C VAL A 64 0.66 -5.23 33.18
N LEU A 65 0.62 -4.70 34.40
CA LEU A 65 0.36 -3.28 34.64
C LEU A 65 1.43 -2.39 34.01
N VAL A 66 2.72 -2.74 34.19
CA VAL A 66 3.84 -2.00 33.58
C VAL A 66 3.74 -2.05 32.06
N LEU A 67 3.48 -3.21 31.46
CA LEU A 67 3.29 -3.33 30.02
C LEU A 67 2.11 -2.51 29.52
N ALA A 68 0.99 -2.47 30.26
CA ALA A 68 -0.17 -1.66 29.92
C ALA A 68 0.14 -0.15 30.02
N VAL A 69 0.88 0.28 31.04
CA VAL A 69 1.32 1.68 31.19
C VAL A 69 2.27 2.06 30.05
N VAL A 70 3.26 1.22 29.73
CA VAL A 70 4.20 1.46 28.62
C VAL A 70 3.46 1.50 27.28
N ALA A 71 2.52 0.58 27.04
CA ALA A 71 1.69 0.59 25.83
C ALA A 71 0.80 1.84 25.74
N GLY A 72 0.20 2.26 26.85
CA GLY A 72 -0.61 3.49 26.93
C GLY A 72 0.22 4.76 26.72
N ALA A 73 1.41 4.83 27.32
CA ALA A 73 2.37 5.91 27.10
C ALA A 73 2.86 5.95 25.64
N GLY A 74 3.16 4.78 25.06
CA GLY A 74 3.53 4.67 23.65
C GLY A 74 2.41 5.10 22.71
N TRP A 75 1.17 4.67 22.97
CA TRP A 75 0.00 5.06 22.18
C TRP A 75 -0.26 6.57 22.23
N THR A 76 -0.25 7.15 23.43
CA THR A 76 -0.45 8.59 23.63
C THR A 76 0.66 9.39 22.94
N TYR A 77 1.92 8.97 23.06
CA TYR A 77 3.04 9.58 22.34
C TYR A 77 2.85 9.51 20.82
N VAL A 78 2.54 8.34 20.25
CA VAL A 78 2.35 8.21 18.79
C VAL A 78 1.20 9.08 18.30
N MET A 79 0.08 9.13 19.05
CA MET A 79 -1.07 9.94 18.66
C MET A 79 -0.82 11.44 18.78
N ALA A 80 0.02 11.88 19.72
CA ALA A 80 0.36 13.29 19.93
C ALA A 80 1.49 13.78 19.00
N ALA A 81 2.48 12.94 18.72
CA ALA A 81 3.68 13.33 17.98
C ALA A 81 3.61 13.05 16.47
N TYR A 82 2.65 12.21 16.01
CA TYR A 82 2.58 11.77 14.62
C TYR A 82 1.17 11.90 13.98
N PRO A 83 1.11 12.14 12.66
CA PRO A 83 2.23 12.35 11.74
C PRO A 83 2.99 13.64 12.01
N ARG A 84 4.30 13.67 11.70
CA ARG A 84 5.11 14.88 11.85
C ARG A 84 4.75 15.84 10.71
N LEU A 85 3.86 16.79 11.00
CA LEU A 85 3.32 17.70 9.99
C LEU A 85 4.09 19.01 9.96
N ALA A 86 4.66 19.34 8.80
CA ALA A 86 4.91 20.73 8.47
C ALA A 86 3.57 21.39 8.06
N PRO A 87 3.37 22.68 8.37
CA PRO A 87 2.24 23.42 7.81
C PRO A 87 2.32 23.38 6.27
N PRO A 88 1.17 23.36 5.56
CA PRO A 88 1.17 23.45 4.12
C PRO A 88 1.96 24.68 3.66
N ARG A 89 2.76 24.50 2.61
CA ARG A 89 3.56 25.59 2.05
C ARG A 89 2.64 26.71 1.54
N ALA A 90 3.01 27.96 1.77
CA ALA A 90 2.34 29.10 1.16
C ALA A 90 2.71 29.16 -0.33
N LEU A 91 2.02 28.35 -1.13
CA LEU A 91 2.23 28.20 -2.56
C LEU A 91 0.95 28.59 -3.31
N LYS A 92 1.13 29.35 -4.38
CA LYS A 92 0.10 29.59 -5.38
C LYS A 92 0.69 29.36 -6.76
N VAL A 93 0.21 28.33 -7.44
CA VAL A 93 0.68 27.96 -8.78
C VAL A 93 0.10 28.92 -9.81
N ALA A 94 0.94 29.39 -10.73
CA ALA A 94 0.55 30.37 -11.75
C ALA A 94 -0.42 29.79 -12.80
N GLY A 95 -0.23 28.53 -13.20
CA GLY A 95 -1.11 27.86 -14.16
C GLY A 95 -0.95 28.34 -15.59
N THR A 96 0.28 28.70 -15.98
CA THR A 96 0.58 29.07 -17.38
C THR A 96 0.32 27.92 -18.34
N PRO A 97 0.01 28.18 -19.63
CA PRO A 97 -0.17 27.12 -20.63
C PRO A 97 1.00 26.13 -20.69
N GLU A 98 2.24 26.62 -20.53
CA GLU A 98 3.46 25.81 -20.54
C GLU A 98 3.53 24.91 -19.30
N GLN A 99 3.19 25.43 -18.12
CA GLN A 99 3.09 24.63 -16.89
C GLN A 99 2.00 23.56 -16.99
N VAL A 100 0.83 23.91 -17.53
CA VAL A 100 -0.26 22.95 -17.74
C VAL A 100 0.16 21.86 -18.72
N ALA A 101 0.79 22.21 -19.84
CA ALA A 101 1.29 21.23 -20.81
C ALA A 101 2.35 20.29 -20.21
N ARG A 102 3.30 20.83 -19.43
CA ARG A 102 4.29 20.03 -18.70
C ARG A 102 3.63 19.11 -17.68
N GLY A 103 2.65 19.64 -16.94
CA GLY A 103 1.88 18.88 -15.95
C GLY A 103 1.08 17.75 -16.57
N ALA A 104 0.44 17.99 -17.71
CA ALA A 104 -0.27 16.98 -18.48
C ALA A 104 0.68 15.86 -18.90
N TYR A 105 1.82 16.21 -19.48
CA TYR A 105 2.85 15.25 -19.88
C TYR A 105 3.31 14.37 -18.69
N LEU A 106 3.66 15.00 -17.56
CA LEU A 106 4.09 14.27 -16.37
C LEU A 106 2.96 13.40 -15.82
N SER A 107 1.75 13.93 -15.70
CA SER A 107 0.60 13.23 -15.15
C SER A 107 0.22 12.00 -15.98
N HIS A 108 0.25 12.10 -17.30
CA HIS A 108 -0.16 11.03 -18.21
C HIS A 108 0.94 10.03 -18.53
N HIS A 109 2.20 10.46 -18.59
CA HIS A 109 3.25 9.65 -19.22
C HIS A 109 4.43 9.36 -18.33
N VAL A 110 4.56 10.03 -17.18
CA VAL A 110 5.73 9.84 -16.30
C VAL A 110 5.29 9.40 -14.92
N VAL A 111 4.61 10.29 -14.19
CA VAL A 111 4.18 10.11 -12.81
C VAL A 111 2.95 9.20 -12.72
N GLY A 112 2.07 9.24 -13.73
CA GLY A 112 0.89 8.38 -13.79
C GLY A 112 -0.21 8.76 -12.78
N CYS A 113 -0.43 10.05 -12.51
CA CYS A 113 -1.49 10.48 -11.58
C CYS A 113 -2.86 9.97 -12.04
N THR A 114 -3.14 10.08 -13.33
CA THR A 114 -4.41 9.63 -13.93
C THR A 114 -4.53 8.12 -13.99
N ASP A 115 -3.44 7.36 -13.84
CA ASP A 115 -3.48 5.90 -13.92
C ASP A 115 -4.27 5.29 -12.77
N CYS A 116 -4.12 5.86 -11.57
CA CYS A 116 -4.88 5.43 -10.40
C CYS A 116 -6.06 6.34 -10.12
N HIS A 117 -5.88 7.65 -10.34
CA HIS A 117 -6.93 8.62 -10.11
C HIS A 117 -7.85 8.82 -11.31
N GLY A 118 -7.81 8.00 -12.35
CA GLY A 118 -8.71 8.06 -13.50
C GLY A 118 -9.39 6.72 -13.77
N GLU A 119 -10.49 6.74 -14.54
CA GLU A 119 -11.12 5.51 -15.01
C GLU A 119 -10.39 4.96 -16.23
N ARG A 120 -10.11 3.65 -16.23
CA ARG A 120 -9.30 2.97 -17.26
C ARG A 120 -10.09 1.85 -17.93
N ASP A 121 -9.89 1.66 -19.23
CA ASP A 121 -10.56 0.61 -20.00
C ASP A 121 -9.78 -0.71 -19.94
N TRP A 122 -10.03 -1.51 -18.89
CA TRP A 122 -9.39 -2.81 -18.68
C TRP A 122 -9.76 -3.87 -19.73
N THR A 123 -10.70 -3.59 -20.64
CA THR A 123 -11.03 -4.48 -21.77
C THR A 123 -10.03 -4.34 -22.93
N ARG A 124 -9.18 -3.32 -22.90
CA ARG A 124 -8.10 -3.07 -23.86
C ARG A 124 -6.72 -3.29 -23.24
N TYR A 125 -5.76 -3.63 -24.08
CA TYR A 125 -4.38 -3.88 -23.68
C TYR A 125 -3.74 -2.65 -23.06
N SER A 126 -3.05 -2.84 -21.93
CA SER A 126 -2.48 -1.76 -21.11
C SER A 126 -3.50 -0.78 -20.55
N ALA A 127 -4.80 -1.15 -20.56
CA ALA A 127 -5.89 -0.41 -19.95
C ALA A 127 -5.86 1.11 -20.21
N PRO A 128 -5.97 1.60 -21.45
CA PRO A 128 -5.86 3.04 -21.74
C PRO A 128 -6.81 3.87 -20.87
N GLN A 129 -6.40 5.10 -20.56
CA GLN A 129 -7.21 6.08 -19.87
C GLN A 129 -8.52 6.33 -20.66
N MET A 130 -9.65 6.31 -19.96
CA MET A 130 -10.94 6.65 -20.58
C MET A 130 -11.01 8.18 -20.78
N PRO A 131 -11.28 8.67 -22.00
CA PRO A 131 -11.34 10.09 -22.27
C PRO A 131 -12.41 10.80 -21.42
N GLY A 132 -12.04 11.94 -20.83
CA GLY A 132 -12.94 12.73 -19.99
C GLY A 132 -13.22 12.11 -18.62
N ARG A 133 -12.46 11.08 -18.22
CA ARG A 133 -12.53 10.43 -16.91
C ARG A 133 -11.24 10.59 -16.11
N GLU A 134 -10.37 11.48 -16.54
CA GLU A 134 -9.12 11.82 -15.87
C GLU A 134 -9.42 12.44 -14.50
N GLY A 135 -8.78 11.94 -13.44
CA GLY A 135 -8.93 12.48 -12.09
C GLY A 135 -10.18 12.03 -11.32
N HIS A 136 -11.08 11.26 -11.94
CA HIS A 136 -12.32 10.78 -11.31
C HIS A 136 -12.10 9.84 -10.12
N GLY A 137 -10.96 9.16 -10.04
CA GLY A 137 -10.64 8.18 -9.00
C GLY A 137 -11.38 6.84 -9.17
N GLY A 138 -11.54 6.12 -8.06
CA GLY A 138 -12.32 4.88 -8.00
C GLY A 138 -11.52 3.59 -8.16
N MET A 139 -10.24 3.67 -8.55
CA MET A 139 -9.38 2.49 -8.60
C MET A 139 -9.26 1.84 -7.22
N THR A 140 -9.55 0.54 -7.14
CA THR A 140 -9.54 -0.22 -5.89
C THR A 140 -8.30 -1.11 -5.80
N PHE A 141 -7.66 -1.12 -4.63
CA PHE A 141 -6.56 -2.00 -4.27
C PHE A 141 -6.96 -2.83 -3.05
N ARG A 142 -6.90 -4.15 -3.17
CA ARG A 142 -7.18 -5.08 -2.08
C ARG A 142 -5.86 -5.67 -1.61
N LEU A 143 -5.39 -5.21 -0.46
CA LEU A 143 -4.19 -5.69 0.20
C LEU A 143 -4.59 -6.49 1.45
N PRO A 144 -3.72 -7.38 1.96
CA PRO A 144 -4.00 -8.11 3.21
C PRO A 144 -4.32 -7.21 4.41
N VAL A 145 -3.78 -5.99 4.43
CA VAL A 145 -3.88 -5.03 5.55
C VAL A 145 -4.72 -3.79 5.23
N ALA A 146 -5.23 -3.66 4.01
CA ALA A 146 -5.97 -2.47 3.58
C ALA A 146 -6.86 -2.74 2.37
N THR A 147 -8.02 -2.07 2.33
CA THR A 147 -8.78 -1.87 1.09
C THR A 147 -8.71 -0.39 0.76
N LEU A 148 -8.01 -0.06 -0.32
CA LEU A 148 -7.74 1.33 -0.71
C LEU A 148 -8.54 1.66 -1.96
N HIS A 149 -9.02 2.90 -2.01
CA HIS A 149 -9.67 3.48 -3.17
C HIS A 149 -8.94 4.78 -3.53
N ALA A 150 -8.50 4.89 -4.78
CA ALA A 150 -7.91 6.12 -5.28
C ALA A 150 -8.97 7.24 -5.26
N PRO A 151 -8.72 8.37 -4.57
CA PRO A 151 -9.70 9.43 -4.46
C PRO A 151 -9.86 10.19 -5.78
N ASN A 152 -10.97 10.91 -5.90
CA ASN A 152 -11.17 11.91 -6.94
C ASN A 152 -10.27 13.13 -6.68
N ILE A 153 -9.52 13.54 -7.70
CA ILE A 153 -8.59 14.69 -7.67
C ILE A 153 -9.03 15.81 -8.61
N THR A 154 -10.22 15.73 -9.20
CA THR A 154 -10.78 16.83 -9.99
C THR A 154 -11.09 18.05 -9.11
N PRO A 155 -11.27 19.25 -9.71
CA PRO A 155 -11.65 20.44 -8.96
C PRO A 155 -12.93 20.29 -8.12
N ALA A 156 -13.85 19.39 -8.51
CA ALA A 156 -15.05 19.12 -7.71
C ALA A 156 -14.73 18.51 -6.34
N ALA A 157 -13.62 17.76 -6.20
CA ALA A 157 -13.22 17.11 -4.95
C ALA A 157 -12.16 17.90 -4.17
N ILE A 158 -11.13 18.42 -4.87
CA ILE A 158 -9.98 19.09 -4.23
C ILE A 158 -9.85 20.57 -4.59
N GLY A 159 -10.84 21.18 -5.26
CA GLY A 159 -10.80 22.58 -5.67
C GLY A 159 -10.65 23.57 -4.51
N THR A 160 -11.09 23.20 -3.31
CA THR A 160 -10.94 24.00 -2.08
C THR A 160 -9.61 23.79 -1.35
N TRP A 161 -8.78 22.84 -1.79
CA TRP A 161 -7.45 22.64 -1.21
C TRP A 161 -6.53 23.72 -1.76
N THR A 162 -5.64 24.26 -0.92
CA THR A 162 -4.55 25.14 -1.39
C THR A 162 -3.52 24.35 -2.18
N ASP A 163 -2.73 25.01 -3.02
CA ASP A 163 -1.69 24.32 -3.80
C ASP A 163 -0.62 23.71 -2.88
N GLY A 164 -0.32 24.36 -1.75
CA GLY A 164 0.54 23.79 -0.71
C GLY A 164 0.00 22.52 -0.05
N GLU A 165 -1.31 22.40 0.10
CA GLU A 165 -1.95 21.18 0.63
C GLU A 165 -1.90 20.04 -0.38
N VAL A 166 -2.15 20.31 -1.66
CA VAL A 166 -2.01 19.33 -2.73
C VAL A 166 -0.55 18.86 -2.83
N LEU A 167 0.39 19.80 -2.79
CA LEU A 167 1.81 19.50 -2.82
C LEU A 167 2.25 18.64 -1.62
N ARG A 168 1.77 18.95 -0.42
CA ARG A 168 2.02 18.15 0.79
C ARG A 168 1.45 16.74 0.67
N ALA A 169 0.23 16.59 0.15
CA ALA A 169 -0.34 15.26 -0.08
C ALA A 169 0.51 14.44 -1.05
N MET A 170 1.00 15.08 -2.11
CA MET A 170 1.82 14.43 -3.13
C MET A 170 3.21 14.03 -2.64
N THR A 171 3.84 14.85 -1.78
CA THR A 171 5.27 14.70 -1.47
C THR A 171 5.53 14.21 -0.04
N ASP A 172 4.75 14.65 0.93
CA ASP A 172 4.89 14.22 2.32
C ASP A 172 3.99 13.04 2.65
N GLY A 173 3.01 12.71 1.78
CA GLY A 173 2.05 11.65 2.03
C GLY A 173 1.03 12.02 3.11
N VAL A 174 0.62 13.28 3.19
CA VAL A 174 -0.36 13.77 4.18
C VAL A 174 -1.48 14.54 3.53
N SER A 175 -2.73 14.12 3.77
CA SER A 175 -3.93 14.80 3.29
C SER A 175 -4.10 16.22 3.87
N ARG A 176 -5.06 16.98 3.32
CA ARG A 176 -5.43 18.31 3.86
C ARG A 176 -5.76 18.27 5.36
N ASP A 177 -6.53 17.28 5.78
CA ASP A 177 -6.96 17.08 7.17
C ASP A 177 -5.90 16.42 8.07
N GLY A 178 -4.67 16.27 7.59
CA GLY A 178 -3.54 15.77 8.40
C GLY A 178 -3.47 14.25 8.53
N ARG A 179 -4.31 13.50 7.81
CA ARG A 179 -4.24 12.03 7.82
C ARG A 179 -3.08 11.53 6.96
N PRO A 180 -2.32 10.52 7.41
CA PRO A 180 -1.30 9.88 6.59
C PRO A 180 -1.95 9.12 5.42
N LEU A 181 -1.36 9.24 4.24
CA LEU A 181 -1.73 8.49 3.06
C LEU A 181 -1.02 7.15 3.03
N PHE A 182 -1.70 6.12 2.52
CA PHE A 182 -1.08 4.81 2.31
C PHE A 182 -0.04 4.94 1.19
N PRO A 183 1.19 4.39 1.34
CA PRO A 183 2.27 4.48 0.34
C PRO A 183 2.02 3.69 -0.96
N MET A 184 0.75 3.38 -1.23
CA MET A 184 0.25 2.93 -2.54
C MET A 184 0.17 4.12 -3.50
N MET A 185 -0.16 5.31 -2.98
CA MET A 185 0.24 6.54 -3.66
C MET A 185 1.75 6.69 -3.41
N PRO A 186 2.60 6.71 -4.45
CA PRO A 186 4.05 6.62 -4.28
C PRO A 186 4.66 7.98 -3.93
N TYR A 187 4.18 8.61 -2.87
CA TYR A 187 4.67 9.92 -2.43
C TYR A 187 6.17 9.90 -2.15
N GLU A 188 6.74 8.80 -1.65
CA GLU A 188 8.19 8.65 -1.43
C GLU A 188 9.00 8.80 -2.74
N ASN A 189 8.44 8.39 -3.87
CA ASN A 189 9.06 8.58 -5.18
C ASN A 189 8.91 10.03 -5.67
N PHE A 190 7.89 10.75 -5.23
CA PHE A 190 7.62 12.13 -5.62
C PHE A 190 8.42 13.16 -4.82
N ARG A 191 9.11 12.73 -3.76
CA ARG A 191 9.97 13.57 -2.93
C ARG A 191 11.22 14.09 -3.62
N VAL A 192 11.56 13.52 -4.77
CA VAL A 192 12.67 13.97 -5.61
C VAL A 192 12.23 14.88 -6.75
N LEU A 193 10.91 15.15 -6.89
CA LEU A 193 10.39 16.06 -7.91
C LEU A 193 11.10 17.41 -7.85
N GLY A 194 11.43 17.95 -9.02
CA GLY A 194 11.72 19.39 -9.12
C GLY A 194 10.49 20.18 -8.69
N GLN A 195 10.69 21.29 -7.99
CA GLN A 195 9.61 22.15 -7.53
C GLN A 195 8.77 22.65 -8.72
N ASP A 196 9.42 22.97 -9.84
CA ASP A 196 8.78 23.31 -11.11
C ASP A 196 7.88 22.19 -11.68
N ASP A 197 8.37 20.95 -11.70
CA ASP A 197 7.60 19.78 -12.14
C ASP A 197 6.42 19.48 -11.20
N ALA A 198 6.62 19.65 -9.88
CA ALA A 198 5.57 19.50 -8.89
C ALA A 198 4.45 20.55 -9.05
N GLU A 199 4.83 21.81 -9.32
CA GLU A 199 3.88 22.89 -9.61
C GLU A 199 3.16 22.66 -10.94
N ALA A 200 3.85 22.16 -11.96
CA ALA A 200 3.25 21.80 -13.24
C ALA A 200 2.17 20.72 -13.08
N LEU A 201 2.44 19.66 -12.30
CA LEU A 201 1.45 18.63 -11.97
C LEU A 201 0.20 19.25 -11.30
N ILE A 202 0.39 20.15 -10.34
CA ILE A 202 -0.72 20.86 -9.68
C ILE A 202 -1.48 21.71 -10.70
N ALA A 203 -0.78 22.48 -11.55
CA ALA A 203 -1.40 23.29 -12.59
C ALA A 203 -2.32 22.45 -13.48
N TYR A 204 -1.84 21.30 -13.96
CA TYR A 204 -2.65 20.40 -14.78
C TYR A 204 -3.85 19.83 -14.01
N VAL A 205 -3.67 19.36 -12.77
CA VAL A 205 -4.77 18.82 -11.95
C VAL A 205 -5.89 19.85 -11.76
N ARG A 206 -5.56 21.14 -11.66
CA ARG A 206 -6.57 22.22 -11.61
C ARG A 206 -7.39 22.39 -12.89
N THR A 207 -6.89 21.92 -14.03
CA THR A 207 -7.57 21.99 -15.33
C THR A 207 -8.47 20.79 -15.63
N LEU A 208 -8.40 19.72 -14.82
CA LEU A 208 -9.23 18.55 -15.02
C LEU A 208 -10.71 18.90 -15.00
N ALA A 209 -11.50 18.21 -15.82
CA ALA A 209 -12.95 18.37 -15.84
C ALA A 209 -13.51 18.05 -14.45
N PRO A 210 -14.27 18.97 -13.81
CA PRO A 210 -14.87 18.70 -12.52
C PRO A 210 -15.86 17.54 -12.61
N ALA A 211 -15.72 16.56 -11.71
CA ALA A 211 -16.62 15.41 -11.66
C ALA A 211 -17.00 15.06 -10.23
N VAL A 212 -18.28 14.77 -9.99
CA VAL A 212 -18.75 14.26 -8.71
C VAL A 212 -18.76 12.74 -8.77
N THR A 213 -18.06 12.10 -7.84
CA THR A 213 -17.91 10.65 -7.79
C THR A 213 -18.20 10.12 -6.39
N ASN A 214 -18.90 9.00 -6.29
CA ASN A 214 -19.15 8.33 -5.02
C ASN A 214 -18.14 7.18 -4.82
N ILE A 215 -17.00 7.49 -4.21
CA ILE A 215 -15.92 6.52 -3.95
C ILE A 215 -15.99 6.12 -2.47
N PRO A 216 -16.04 4.81 -2.15
CA PRO A 216 -16.02 4.35 -0.77
C PRO A 216 -14.75 4.79 -0.04
N ALA A 217 -14.86 5.00 1.27
CA ALA A 217 -13.69 5.32 2.10
C ALA A 217 -12.70 4.16 2.14
N SER A 218 -11.41 4.48 2.05
CA SER A 218 -10.34 3.49 2.23
C SER A 218 -10.29 3.01 3.69
N THR A 219 -9.95 1.75 3.88
CA THR A 219 -9.80 1.12 5.20
C THR A 219 -8.40 0.54 5.36
N VAL A 220 -7.82 0.71 6.55
CA VAL A 220 -6.51 0.14 6.91
C VAL A 220 -6.68 -0.53 8.27
N THR A 221 -6.31 -1.79 8.37
CA THR A 221 -6.49 -2.58 9.60
C THR A 221 -5.37 -2.29 10.61
N PHE A 222 -5.66 -2.55 11.89
CA PHE A 222 -4.64 -2.53 12.93
C PHE A 222 -3.64 -3.69 12.74
N PRO A 223 -2.33 -3.49 12.96
CA PRO A 223 -1.66 -2.28 13.45
C PRO A 223 -1.17 -1.33 12.36
N MET A 224 -1.44 -1.60 11.09
CA MET A 224 -0.90 -0.82 9.96
C MET A 224 -1.35 0.64 9.99
N ASN A 225 -2.58 0.91 10.43
CA ASN A 225 -3.09 2.28 10.62
C ASN A 225 -2.23 3.12 11.59
N LEU A 226 -1.62 2.49 12.59
CA LEU A 226 -0.71 3.13 13.54
C LEU A 226 0.68 3.33 12.91
N ILE A 227 1.22 2.28 12.27
CA ILE A 227 2.53 2.31 11.61
C ILE A 227 2.57 3.41 10.54
N MET A 228 1.52 3.55 9.74
CA MET A 228 1.46 4.56 8.69
C MET A 228 1.54 6.00 9.21
N ARG A 229 1.18 6.27 10.48
CA ARG A 229 1.34 7.61 11.06
C ARG A 229 2.81 7.99 11.18
N THR A 230 3.73 7.03 11.27
CA THR A 230 5.15 7.30 11.47
C THR A 230 5.95 7.37 10.17
N LEU A 231 5.34 7.10 9.01
CA LEU A 231 6.03 7.14 7.71
C LEU A 231 6.19 8.58 7.17
N PRO A 232 5.14 9.43 7.17
CA PRO A 232 5.25 10.79 6.65
C PRO A 232 6.34 11.60 7.34
N THR A 233 7.16 12.26 6.52
CA THR A 233 8.15 13.22 6.97
C THR A 233 8.15 14.41 6.01
N PRO A 234 8.30 15.64 6.49
CA PRO A 234 8.37 16.80 5.61
C PRO A 234 9.53 16.70 4.62
N VAL A 235 9.32 17.15 3.38
CA VAL A 235 10.40 17.28 2.38
C VAL A 235 10.54 18.71 1.87
N THR A 236 11.79 19.11 1.62
CA THR A 236 12.09 20.28 0.79
C THR A 236 12.50 19.78 -0.59
N LEU A 237 11.73 20.14 -1.61
CA LEU A 237 12.02 19.75 -2.98
C LEU A 237 13.23 20.52 -3.54
N PRO A 238 14.03 19.90 -4.42
CA PRO A 238 14.95 20.63 -5.30
C PRO A 238 14.19 21.68 -6.11
N ALA A 239 14.84 22.81 -6.45
CA ALA A 239 14.21 23.84 -7.26
C ALA A 239 13.80 23.33 -8.65
N HIS A 240 14.63 22.49 -9.25
CA HIS A 240 14.45 21.96 -10.59
C HIS A 240 14.80 20.48 -10.64
N ALA A 241 14.23 19.77 -11.63
CA ALA A 241 14.72 18.47 -12.03
C ALA A 241 16.20 18.56 -12.48
N PRO A 242 16.96 17.45 -12.46
CA PRO A 242 18.30 17.43 -13.05
C PRO A 242 18.28 17.90 -14.51
N PRO A 243 19.31 18.61 -14.97
CA PRO A 243 19.34 19.12 -16.33
C PRO A 243 19.37 17.94 -17.32
N ARG A 244 18.62 18.07 -18.43
CA ARG A 244 18.55 17.04 -19.49
C ARG A 244 19.90 16.71 -20.12
N THR A 245 20.87 17.62 -20.04
CA THR A 245 22.24 17.42 -20.50
C THR A 245 23.00 16.38 -19.66
N ASP A 246 22.63 16.20 -18.39
CA ASP A 246 23.07 15.07 -17.57
C ASP A 246 22.06 13.92 -17.71
N ARG A 247 22.21 13.14 -18.79
CA ARG A 247 21.27 12.06 -19.14
C ARG A 247 21.11 11.02 -18.03
N VAL A 248 22.18 10.72 -17.28
CA VAL A 248 22.13 9.69 -16.24
C VAL A 248 21.38 10.21 -15.01
N ALA A 249 21.68 11.42 -14.53
CA ALA A 249 20.98 12.01 -13.41
C ALA A 249 19.50 12.26 -13.73
N TYR A 250 19.21 12.79 -14.93
CA TYR A 250 17.84 13.01 -15.39
C TYR A 250 17.09 11.69 -15.63
N GLY A 251 17.76 10.67 -16.16
CA GLY A 251 17.22 9.33 -16.29
C GLY A 251 16.87 8.67 -14.96
N ARG A 252 17.72 8.85 -13.94
CA ARG A 252 17.45 8.41 -12.58
C ARG A 252 16.22 9.10 -12.03
N TYR A 253 16.14 10.42 -12.18
CA TYR A 253 14.99 11.22 -11.78
C TYR A 253 13.70 10.67 -12.38
N LEU A 254 13.64 10.51 -13.71
CA LEU A 254 12.48 9.98 -14.41
C LEU A 254 12.13 8.55 -13.97
N ALA A 255 13.11 7.65 -13.86
CA ALA A 255 12.89 6.27 -13.43
C ALA A 255 12.36 6.17 -11.99
N THR A 256 12.76 7.12 -11.12
CA THR A 256 12.24 7.23 -9.76
C THR A 256 10.80 7.76 -9.76
N ILE A 257 10.52 8.91 -10.37
CA ILE A 257 9.17 9.50 -10.34
C ILE A 257 8.15 8.69 -11.15
N ALA A 258 8.61 7.93 -12.14
CA ALA A 258 7.81 6.92 -12.84
C ALA A 258 7.68 5.60 -12.09
N SER A 259 8.27 5.48 -10.89
CA SER A 259 8.13 4.31 -10.02
C SER A 259 8.59 2.99 -10.64
N CYS A 260 9.57 3.00 -11.57
CA CYS A 260 10.01 1.80 -12.27
C CYS A 260 10.49 0.71 -11.29
N ALA A 261 11.25 1.12 -10.26
CA ALA A 261 11.77 0.21 -9.24
C ALA A 261 10.66 -0.47 -8.42
N THR A 262 9.50 0.16 -8.26
CA THR A 262 8.39 -0.38 -7.45
C THR A 262 7.88 -1.70 -8.01
N CYS A 263 7.80 -1.82 -9.34
CA CYS A 263 7.39 -3.06 -10.00
C CYS A 263 8.59 -3.94 -10.35
N HIS A 264 9.68 -3.34 -10.82
CA HIS A 264 10.84 -4.08 -11.32
C HIS A 264 11.83 -4.52 -10.24
N THR A 265 11.54 -4.35 -8.96
CA THR A 265 12.36 -4.88 -7.87
C THR A 265 11.63 -6.03 -7.19
N ARG A 266 12.32 -7.12 -6.90
CA ARG A 266 11.69 -8.26 -6.21
C ARG A 266 11.34 -7.86 -4.78
N MET A 267 10.12 -8.19 -4.37
CA MET A 267 9.61 -7.89 -3.03
C MET A 267 9.39 -9.18 -2.22
N ASP A 268 9.72 -9.16 -0.93
CA ASP A 268 9.27 -10.15 0.06
C ASP A 268 8.38 -9.46 1.10
N ARG A 269 7.13 -9.92 1.25
CA ARG A 269 6.13 -9.38 2.20
C ARG A 269 6.03 -7.84 2.18
N GLY A 270 6.11 -7.24 0.99
CA GLY A 270 6.02 -5.80 0.78
C GLY A 270 7.32 -5.03 1.05
N ARG A 271 8.46 -5.70 1.22
CA ARG A 271 9.79 -5.08 1.32
C ARG A 271 10.66 -5.44 0.12
N PRO A 272 11.40 -4.49 -0.47
CA PRO A 272 12.40 -4.81 -1.48
C PRO A 272 13.44 -5.78 -0.94
N ILE A 273 13.79 -6.79 -1.75
CA ILE A 273 14.90 -7.70 -1.42
C ILE A 273 16.20 -6.99 -1.79
N GLU A 274 17.13 -6.93 -0.82
CA GLU A 274 18.45 -6.32 -1.01
C GLU A 274 19.18 -6.97 -2.21
N GLY A 275 19.78 -6.13 -3.06
CA GLY A 275 20.49 -6.57 -4.26
C GLY A 275 19.60 -7.01 -5.43
N MET A 276 18.27 -6.89 -5.30
CA MET A 276 17.32 -7.22 -6.38
C MET A 276 16.70 -6.00 -7.05
N ASP A 277 17.26 -4.81 -6.82
CA ASP A 277 16.81 -3.55 -7.42
C ASP A 277 16.78 -3.69 -8.94
N TYR A 278 15.63 -3.38 -9.55
CA TYR A 278 15.40 -3.49 -11.01
C TYR A 278 15.54 -4.91 -11.61
N ALA A 279 15.83 -5.94 -10.80
CA ALA A 279 16.09 -7.31 -11.25
C ALA A 279 14.83 -8.12 -11.61
N GLY A 280 13.64 -7.54 -11.48
CA GLY A 280 12.37 -8.17 -11.78
C GLY A 280 11.98 -9.30 -10.83
N GLY A 281 10.98 -10.08 -11.23
CA GLY A 281 10.52 -11.25 -10.50
C GLY A 281 9.57 -10.94 -9.36
N PHE A 282 9.03 -9.71 -9.32
CA PHE A 282 7.90 -9.40 -8.44
C PHE A 282 6.64 -9.98 -9.05
N GLU A 283 6.01 -10.91 -8.32
CA GLU A 283 4.74 -11.50 -8.70
C GLU A 283 3.60 -10.60 -8.26
N PHE A 284 2.71 -10.27 -9.20
CA PHE A 284 1.46 -9.61 -8.90
C PHE A 284 0.31 -10.35 -9.55
N LYS A 285 -0.79 -10.47 -8.80
CA LYS A 285 -2.08 -10.86 -9.37
C LYS A 285 -2.61 -9.66 -10.12
N THR A 286 -2.72 -9.79 -11.43
CA THR A 286 -3.29 -8.75 -12.25
C THR A 286 -4.76 -8.53 -11.89
N ARG A 287 -5.31 -7.39 -12.28
CA ARG A 287 -6.71 -7.06 -12.03
C ARG A 287 -7.69 -8.02 -12.69
N LEU A 288 -7.24 -8.67 -13.77
CA LEU A 288 -8.00 -9.71 -14.46
C LEU A 288 -7.73 -11.12 -13.88
N GLY A 289 -7.00 -11.22 -12.78
CA GLY A 289 -6.86 -12.44 -11.98
C GLY A 289 -5.76 -13.41 -12.41
N HIS A 290 -4.96 -13.09 -13.43
CA HIS A 290 -3.81 -13.92 -13.81
C HIS A 290 -2.53 -13.49 -13.06
N ALA A 291 -1.60 -14.42 -12.87
CA ALA A 291 -0.29 -14.10 -12.33
C ALA A 291 0.59 -13.47 -13.43
N GLN A 292 1.32 -12.41 -13.09
CA GLN A 292 2.33 -11.81 -13.94
C GLN A 292 3.56 -11.47 -13.09
N PHE A 293 4.73 -11.55 -13.72
CA PHE A 293 6.01 -11.23 -13.10
C PHE A 293 6.62 -10.01 -13.77
N SER A 294 7.19 -9.09 -12.98
CA SER A 294 7.96 -7.99 -13.54
C SER A 294 9.23 -8.48 -14.23
N ALA A 295 9.59 -7.84 -15.33
CA ALA A 295 10.81 -8.16 -16.08
C ALA A 295 12.06 -7.70 -15.34
N ASN A 296 13.19 -8.37 -15.56
CA ASN A 296 14.50 -7.85 -15.17
C ASN A 296 14.89 -6.74 -16.16
N ILE A 297 15.14 -5.54 -15.64
CA ILE A 297 15.56 -4.36 -16.44
C ILE A 297 16.94 -3.84 -16.04
N THR A 298 17.73 -4.66 -15.35
CA THR A 298 19.16 -4.41 -15.13
C THR A 298 19.95 -4.61 -16.42
N PRO A 299 21.22 -4.15 -16.52
CA PRO A 299 22.03 -4.33 -17.71
C PRO A 299 22.62 -5.74 -17.84
N ASP A 300 22.10 -6.74 -17.11
CA ASP A 300 22.46 -8.15 -17.31
C ASP A 300 22.13 -8.60 -18.74
N VAL A 301 23.10 -9.22 -19.42
CA VAL A 301 23.02 -9.53 -20.85
C VAL A 301 22.09 -10.71 -21.15
N GLU A 302 21.98 -11.66 -20.23
CA GLU A 302 21.23 -12.90 -20.48
C GLU A 302 19.75 -12.82 -20.05
N THR A 303 19.49 -12.11 -18.96
CA THR A 303 18.20 -12.09 -18.27
C THR A 303 17.59 -10.70 -18.18
N GLY A 304 18.40 -9.64 -18.30
CA GLY A 304 17.96 -8.25 -18.28
C GLY A 304 17.90 -7.60 -19.67
N ILE A 305 18.10 -6.29 -19.71
CA ILE A 305 18.15 -5.47 -20.94
C ILE A 305 19.59 -5.28 -21.46
N GLY A 306 20.55 -6.06 -20.96
CA GLY A 306 21.97 -5.91 -21.28
C GLY A 306 22.29 -5.99 -22.77
N ALA A 307 21.56 -6.83 -23.52
CA ALA A 307 21.69 -7.00 -24.95
C ALA A 307 20.85 -6.02 -25.80
N TRP A 308 19.99 -5.20 -25.17
CA TRP A 308 19.15 -4.26 -25.91
C TRP A 308 19.96 -3.04 -26.32
N THR A 309 19.67 -2.49 -27.48
CA THR A 309 20.12 -1.14 -27.85
C THR A 309 19.18 -0.10 -27.25
N GLU A 310 19.63 1.15 -27.14
CA GLU A 310 18.76 2.27 -26.71
C GLU A 310 17.52 2.38 -27.61
N GLN A 311 17.70 2.22 -28.93
CA GLN A 311 16.60 2.23 -29.90
C GLN A 311 15.61 1.08 -29.68
N ALA A 312 16.09 -0.13 -29.37
CA ALA A 312 15.21 -1.26 -29.06
C ALA A 312 14.40 -1.02 -27.78
N PHE A 313 15.04 -0.43 -26.75
CA PHE A 313 14.35 -0.03 -25.53
C PHE A 313 13.25 1.00 -25.82
N ILE A 314 13.58 2.10 -26.50
CA ILE A 314 12.61 3.14 -26.88
C ILE A 314 11.48 2.54 -27.73
N GLY A 315 11.85 1.74 -28.74
CA GLY A 315 10.92 1.09 -29.65
C GLY A 315 9.92 0.18 -28.94
N ARG A 316 10.32 -0.48 -27.84
CA ARG A 316 9.40 -1.29 -27.04
C ARG A 316 8.25 -0.48 -26.44
N PHE A 317 8.51 0.72 -25.94
CA PHE A 317 7.48 1.61 -25.40
C PHE A 317 6.64 2.21 -26.53
N LYS A 318 7.30 2.71 -27.59
CA LYS A 318 6.63 3.35 -28.72
C LYS A 318 5.70 2.43 -29.49
N ALA A 319 6.08 1.16 -29.65
CA ALA A 319 5.24 0.16 -30.32
C ALA A 319 3.83 0.05 -29.73
N VAL A 320 3.65 0.27 -28.41
CA VAL A 320 2.33 0.21 -27.79
C VAL A 320 1.60 1.55 -27.84
N ALA A 321 2.31 2.68 -27.75
CA ALA A 321 1.71 4.02 -27.89
C ALA A 321 1.22 4.31 -29.31
N ASP A 322 1.95 3.84 -30.32
CA ASP A 322 1.63 4.09 -31.73
C ASP A 322 0.70 3.02 -32.32
N ALA A 323 0.37 1.98 -31.54
CA ALA A 323 -0.52 0.90 -31.97
C ALA A 323 -1.92 1.45 -32.31
N PRO A 324 -2.50 1.05 -33.46
CA PRO A 324 -3.91 1.29 -33.78
C PRO A 324 -4.85 0.74 -32.71
N GLU A 325 -5.99 1.41 -32.48
CA GLU A 325 -6.98 0.99 -31.47
C GLU A 325 -7.46 -0.47 -31.66
N ALA A 326 -7.53 -0.95 -32.91
CA ALA A 326 -7.88 -2.33 -33.22
C ALA A 326 -6.86 -3.35 -32.67
N GLU A 327 -5.58 -2.98 -32.57
CA GLU A 327 -4.52 -3.83 -32.02
C GLU A 327 -4.51 -3.85 -30.49
N LEU A 328 -5.21 -2.93 -29.83
CA LEU A 328 -5.36 -2.92 -28.38
C LEU A 328 -6.40 -3.93 -27.90
N VAL A 329 -7.27 -4.45 -28.78
CA VAL A 329 -8.23 -5.49 -28.43
C VAL A 329 -7.49 -6.73 -27.91
N LEU A 330 -7.94 -7.28 -26.78
CA LEU A 330 -7.24 -8.38 -26.12
C LEU A 330 -7.31 -9.69 -26.93
N ASN A 331 -8.40 -9.98 -27.65
CA ASN A 331 -8.55 -11.19 -28.48
C ASN A 331 -8.15 -12.50 -27.75
N GLY A 332 -8.51 -12.61 -26.46
CA GLY A 332 -8.16 -13.76 -25.62
C GLY A 332 -6.75 -13.74 -25.02
N ARG A 333 -5.90 -12.75 -25.35
CA ARG A 333 -4.58 -12.58 -24.72
C ARG A 333 -4.72 -12.01 -23.30
N PRO A 334 -3.86 -12.42 -22.35
CA PRO A 334 -3.79 -11.77 -21.05
C PRO A 334 -3.45 -10.28 -21.18
N ASN A 335 -4.01 -9.46 -20.30
CA ASN A 335 -3.63 -8.05 -20.20
C ASN A 335 -2.31 -7.90 -19.42
N THR A 336 -1.84 -6.67 -19.24
CA THR A 336 -0.57 -6.32 -18.59
C THR A 336 -0.82 -5.27 -17.53
N GLU A 337 -0.12 -5.35 -16.40
CA GLU A 337 -0.12 -4.28 -15.39
C GLU A 337 0.91 -3.20 -15.71
N MET A 338 1.93 -3.52 -16.50
CA MET A 338 2.88 -2.51 -16.99
C MET A 338 2.11 -1.51 -17.88
N PRO A 339 2.10 -0.20 -17.53
CA PRO A 339 1.35 0.84 -18.23
C PRO A 339 2.09 1.26 -19.51
N TRP A 340 2.23 0.33 -20.44
CA TRP A 340 2.94 0.52 -21.71
C TRP A 340 2.36 1.67 -22.54
N ARG A 341 1.03 1.84 -22.55
CA ARG A 341 0.37 2.91 -23.30
C ARG A 341 0.72 4.28 -22.75
N ASP A 342 0.78 4.41 -21.43
CA ASP A 342 1.06 5.67 -20.74
C ASP A 342 2.53 6.06 -20.90
N TYR A 343 3.45 5.16 -20.55
CA TYR A 343 4.89 5.38 -20.72
C TYR A 343 5.31 5.50 -22.18
N GLY A 344 4.56 4.91 -23.12
CA GLY A 344 4.79 5.10 -24.55
C GLY A 344 4.60 6.55 -25.02
N GLY A 345 3.86 7.38 -24.25
CA GLY A 345 3.75 8.82 -24.50
C GLY A 345 4.97 9.64 -24.05
N MET A 346 5.93 9.05 -23.31
CA MET A 346 7.18 9.74 -22.98
C MET A 346 7.95 10.15 -24.23
N THR A 347 8.68 11.26 -24.19
CA THR A 347 9.56 11.64 -25.31
C THR A 347 10.67 10.60 -25.52
N THR A 348 11.21 10.53 -26.74
CA THR A 348 12.34 9.63 -27.04
C THR A 348 13.56 9.96 -26.17
N ASP A 349 13.80 11.24 -25.89
CA ASP A 349 14.91 11.70 -25.06
C ASP A 349 14.75 11.28 -23.61
N ASP A 350 13.54 11.37 -23.06
CA ASP A 350 13.22 10.94 -21.69
C ASP A 350 13.38 9.41 -21.55
N LEU A 351 12.86 8.62 -22.51
CA LEU A 351 13.05 7.16 -22.55
C LEU A 351 14.53 6.78 -22.70
N GLY A 352 15.26 7.50 -23.55
CA GLY A 352 16.70 7.30 -23.72
C GLY A 352 17.50 7.66 -22.46
N ALA A 353 17.09 8.70 -21.72
CA ALA A 353 17.69 9.04 -20.43
C ALA A 353 17.45 7.94 -19.39
N ILE A 354 16.21 7.42 -19.29
CA ILE A 354 15.90 6.26 -18.44
C ILE A 354 16.78 5.07 -18.81
N TYR A 355 16.91 4.75 -20.10
CA TYR A 355 17.81 3.70 -20.57
C TYR A 355 19.25 3.95 -20.13
N ALA A 356 19.79 5.15 -20.34
CA ALA A 356 21.13 5.53 -19.93
C ALA A 356 21.36 5.33 -18.42
N TYR A 357 20.39 5.69 -17.58
CA TYR A 357 20.44 5.41 -16.15
C TYR A 357 20.40 3.91 -15.83
N LEU A 358 19.49 3.15 -16.44
CA LEU A 358 19.40 1.69 -16.24
C LEU A 358 20.69 0.97 -16.67
N ARG A 359 21.50 1.53 -17.58
CA ARG A 359 22.83 1.00 -17.89
C ARG A 359 23.86 1.16 -16.78
N THR A 360 23.58 2.00 -15.78
CA THR A 360 24.47 2.26 -14.63
C THR A 360 24.11 1.46 -13.39
N VAL A 361 22.91 0.85 -13.33
CA VAL A 361 22.53 0.04 -12.16
C VAL A 361 23.31 -1.28 -12.15
N PRO A 362 23.55 -1.90 -10.98
CA PRO A 362 24.22 -3.19 -10.91
C PRO A 362 23.51 -4.25 -11.76
N ALA A 363 24.27 -4.98 -12.57
CA ALA A 363 23.73 -6.10 -13.32
C ALA A 363 23.37 -7.25 -12.36
N VAL A 364 22.14 -7.75 -12.46
CA VAL A 364 21.68 -8.88 -11.65
C VAL A 364 21.16 -9.96 -12.58
N ARG A 365 21.79 -11.13 -12.55
CA ARG A 365 21.33 -12.29 -13.32
C ARG A 365 20.12 -12.89 -12.59
N ASN A 366 18.93 -12.62 -13.10
CA ASN A 366 17.67 -13.12 -12.54
C ASN A 366 16.69 -13.47 -13.67
N ARG A 367 16.50 -14.77 -13.91
CA ARG A 367 15.55 -15.25 -14.90
C ARG A 367 14.16 -15.30 -14.30
N VAL A 368 13.27 -14.43 -14.79
CA VAL A 368 11.88 -14.35 -14.34
C VAL A 368 10.99 -15.31 -15.16
N PRO A 369 9.93 -15.90 -14.55
CA PRO A 369 8.91 -16.63 -15.30
C PRO A 369 8.23 -15.73 -16.34
N ARG A 370 7.84 -16.30 -17.49
CA ARG A 370 7.16 -15.59 -18.58
C ARG A 370 5.68 -15.89 -18.61
#